data_AF-A0A1X6N493-F1
#
_entry.id   AF-A0A1X6N493-F1
#
_cell.length_a   1.000
_cell.length_b   1.000
_cell.length_c   1.000
_cell.angle_alpha   90.00
_cell.angle_beta   90.00
_cell.angle_gamma   90.00
#
_symmetry.space_group_name_H-M   'P 1'
#
loop_
_entity.id
_entity.type
_entity.pdbx_description
1 polymer ?
#
loop_
_entity_poly.entity_id
_entity_poly.type
_entity_poly.pdbx_seq_one_letter_code
_entity_poly.pdbx_strand_id
1 'polypeptide(L)'
;MIVRELCQRTYYRSLQIVTKRNAVISATHKGVAFEKRSLALLEEHLSMSLRRIGGKDDGGIDLLGWWWLPIIQNNPASAGRTQIDDTHNGQVPSASDAPRARLRILAQCKDEKKKTTPKYLRELEGVLYRYLAHVHASAPTTQSDCASDAEPNADWLTSVDPVVGLLISSAPFTKASLLRAHSSPLPLMLLHIPPNPTNDSSSSSVAANPELPHKLSYESSSDEPSSESNTEAPDGIIGSLVFNAALGGASGLLQGHVQPRWEYAAISTSLGSGRPGLWFEGRRLQSWTPERQMSPLAVT
;
A
#
# COMPACT_ATOMS: atom_id res chain seq x y z
N MET A 1 23.75 -52.31 -30.87
CA MET A 1 23.87 -51.28 -29.81
C MET A 1 23.43 -49.87 -30.21
N ILE A 2 23.11 -49.57 -31.48
CA ILE A 2 22.80 -48.19 -31.94
C ILE A 2 21.30 -47.83 -31.81
N VAL A 3 20.40 -48.81 -31.78
CA VAL A 3 18.94 -48.57 -31.80
C VAL A 3 18.38 -48.14 -30.42
N ARG A 4 19.06 -48.47 -29.31
CA ARG A 4 18.61 -48.11 -27.95
C ARG A 4 18.87 -46.63 -27.59
N GLU A 5 19.91 -46.00 -28.13
CA GLU A 5 20.22 -44.58 -27.86
C GLU A 5 19.28 -43.61 -28.60
N LEU A 6 18.81 -43.98 -29.80
CA LEU A 6 17.92 -43.14 -30.58
C LEU A 6 16.52 -43.02 -29.94
N CYS A 7 15.98 -44.10 -29.38
CA CYS A 7 14.69 -44.10 -28.70
C CYS A 7 14.69 -43.23 -27.43
N GLN A 8 15.79 -43.28 -26.66
CA GLN A 8 15.96 -42.51 -25.42
C GLN A 8 16.09 -41.00 -25.69
N ARG A 9 16.76 -40.61 -26.79
CA ARG A 9 16.89 -39.19 -27.19
C ARG A 9 15.57 -38.58 -27.67
N THR A 10 14.71 -39.33 -28.35
CA THR A 10 13.36 -38.83 -28.71
C THR A 10 12.46 -38.66 -27.49
N TYR A 11 12.53 -39.58 -26.52
CA TYR A 11 11.71 -39.52 -25.31
C TYR A 11 12.06 -38.32 -24.42
N TYR A 12 13.35 -38.01 -24.26
CA TYR A 12 13.80 -36.82 -23.52
C TYR A 12 13.51 -35.50 -24.25
N ARG A 13 13.52 -35.50 -25.59
CA ARG A 13 13.17 -34.31 -26.38
C ARG A 13 11.66 -34.05 -26.36
N SER A 14 10.81 -35.08 -26.28
CA SER A 14 9.37 -34.94 -26.09
C SER A 14 8.97 -34.51 -24.67
N LEU A 15 9.70 -34.92 -23.64
CA LEU A 15 9.44 -34.51 -22.25
C LEU A 15 9.89 -33.07 -21.94
N GLN A 16 10.92 -32.54 -22.63
CA GLN A 16 11.31 -31.13 -22.48
C GLN A 16 10.49 -30.14 -23.30
N ILE A 17 9.66 -30.60 -24.24
CA ILE A 17 8.73 -29.73 -24.98
C ILE A 17 7.47 -29.41 -24.15
N VAL A 18 7.20 -30.18 -23.07
CA VAL A 18 5.98 -30.02 -22.26
C VAL A 18 6.13 -29.02 -21.11
N THR A 19 7.34 -28.62 -20.70
CA THR A 19 7.57 -27.80 -19.48
C THR A 19 8.39 -26.53 -19.71
N LYS A 20 8.12 -25.79 -20.79
CA LYS A 20 8.63 -24.42 -20.93
C LYS A 20 7.66 -23.48 -21.64
N ARG A 21 6.38 -23.52 -21.26
CA ARG A 21 5.54 -22.34 -21.42
C ARG A 21 5.89 -21.40 -20.27
N ASN A 22 6.69 -20.37 -20.56
CA ASN A 22 6.68 -19.17 -19.73
C ASN A 22 5.22 -18.74 -19.65
N ALA A 23 4.55 -19.02 -18.54
CA ALA A 23 3.15 -18.66 -18.38
C ALA A 23 3.09 -17.13 -18.39
N VAL A 24 2.72 -16.56 -19.53
CA VAL A 24 2.53 -15.12 -19.67
C VAL A 24 1.35 -14.77 -18.78
N ILE A 25 1.63 -14.28 -17.58
CA ILE A 25 0.62 -13.81 -16.64
C ILE A 25 -0.13 -12.66 -17.34
N SER A 26 -1.44 -12.80 -17.50
CA SER A 26 -2.26 -11.77 -18.15
C SER A 26 -2.17 -10.43 -17.42
N ALA A 27 -2.40 -9.32 -18.13
CA ALA A 27 -2.39 -7.98 -17.55
C ALA A 27 -3.34 -7.85 -16.33
N THR A 28 -4.52 -8.46 -16.41
CA THR A 28 -5.48 -8.50 -15.29
C THR A 28 -4.91 -9.21 -14.07
N HIS A 29 -4.26 -10.37 -14.27
CA HIS A 29 -3.64 -11.11 -13.16
C HIS A 29 -2.48 -10.32 -12.54
N LYS A 30 -1.68 -9.60 -13.34
CA LYS A 30 -0.62 -8.72 -12.84
C LYS A 30 -1.19 -7.55 -12.03
N GLY A 31 -2.22 -6.88 -12.55
CA GLY A 31 -2.90 -5.79 -11.85
C GLY A 31 -3.48 -6.23 -10.50
N VAL A 32 -4.20 -7.35 -10.48
CA VAL A 32 -4.76 -7.90 -9.23
C VAL A 32 -3.66 -8.29 -8.23
N ALA A 33 -2.55 -8.87 -8.70
CA ALA A 33 -1.42 -9.18 -7.84
C ALA A 33 -0.79 -7.91 -7.24
N PHE A 34 -0.65 -6.84 -8.05
CA PHE A 34 -0.15 -5.55 -7.58
C PHE A 34 -1.09 -4.90 -6.55
N GLU A 35 -2.40 -4.95 -6.76
CA GLU A 35 -3.40 -4.44 -5.81
C GLU A 35 -3.33 -5.19 -4.48
N LYS A 36 -3.23 -6.53 -4.50
CA LYS A 36 -3.10 -7.35 -3.27
C LYS A 36 -1.82 -7.01 -2.50
N ARG A 37 -0.69 -6.88 -3.21
CA ARG A 37 0.59 -6.48 -2.61
C ARG A 37 0.51 -5.08 -2.01
N SER A 38 -0.14 -4.15 -2.70
CA SER A 38 -0.34 -2.78 -2.21
C SER A 38 -1.15 -2.76 -0.92
N LEU A 39 -2.26 -3.51 -0.88
CA LEU A 39 -3.10 -3.66 0.32
C LEU A 39 -2.29 -4.18 1.51
N ALA A 40 -1.53 -5.27 1.32
CA ALA A 40 -0.74 -5.86 2.38
C ALA A 40 0.32 -4.90 2.95
N LEU A 41 1.00 -4.12 2.09
CA LEU A 41 1.98 -3.13 2.54
C LEU A 41 1.36 -1.93 3.27
N LEU A 42 0.17 -1.49 2.87
CA LEU A 42 -0.55 -0.40 3.54
C LEU A 42 -1.02 -0.84 4.93
N GLU A 43 -1.52 -2.07 5.03
CA GLU A 43 -1.88 -2.69 6.30
C GLU A 43 -0.65 -2.84 7.19
N GLU A 44 0.39 -3.48 6.69
CA GLU A 44 1.57 -3.79 7.50
C GLU A 44 2.30 -2.54 7.98
N HIS A 45 2.48 -1.52 7.14
CA HIS A 45 3.41 -0.43 7.43
C HIS A 45 2.76 0.92 7.69
N LEU A 46 1.51 1.14 7.29
CA LEU A 46 0.90 2.47 7.27
C LEU A 46 -0.38 2.58 8.10
N SER A 47 -0.70 1.61 8.97
CA SER A 47 -1.90 1.64 9.83
C SER A 47 -3.21 1.78 9.05
N MET A 48 -3.34 1.13 7.89
CA MET A 48 -4.57 1.20 7.09
C MET A 48 -5.34 -0.10 7.13
N SER A 49 -6.66 -0.04 7.28
CA SER A 49 -7.56 -1.19 7.12
C SER A 49 -8.32 -0.99 5.82
N LEU A 50 -7.88 -1.64 4.74
CA LEU A 50 -8.42 -1.44 3.40
C LEU A 50 -9.02 -2.74 2.85
N ARG A 51 -9.98 -2.61 1.94
CA ARG A 51 -10.48 -3.72 1.14
C ARG A 51 -10.30 -3.42 -0.33
N ARG A 52 -9.98 -4.46 -1.10
CA ARG A 52 -10.01 -4.40 -2.56
C ARG A 52 -11.46 -4.33 -3.03
N ILE A 53 -11.80 -3.28 -3.76
CA ILE A 53 -13.10 -3.13 -4.44
C ILE A 53 -12.96 -3.10 -5.97
N GLY A 54 -11.72 -3.07 -6.48
CA GLY A 54 -11.42 -2.96 -7.90
C GLY A 54 -12.08 -4.05 -8.75
N GLY A 55 -12.67 -3.63 -9.86
CA GLY A 55 -13.52 -4.47 -10.71
C GLY A 55 -14.16 -3.70 -11.85
N LYS A 56 -15.02 -4.38 -12.61
CA LYS A 56 -15.80 -3.69 -13.63
C LYS A 56 -16.73 -2.68 -12.92
N ASP A 57 -16.70 -1.42 -13.36
CA ASP A 57 -17.53 -0.31 -12.85
C ASP A 57 -17.19 0.18 -11.43
N ASP A 58 -15.94 0.01 -10.99
CA ASP A 58 -15.44 0.48 -9.68
C ASP A 58 -15.25 2.01 -9.54
N GLY A 59 -15.63 2.76 -10.58
CA GLY A 59 -15.51 4.23 -10.60
C GLY A 59 -14.06 4.74 -10.57
N GLY A 60 -13.07 3.87 -10.82
CA GLY A 60 -11.65 4.20 -10.80
C GLY A 60 -10.98 4.06 -9.43
N ILE A 61 -11.63 3.38 -8.47
CA ILE A 61 -11.08 3.09 -7.14
C ILE A 61 -10.83 1.59 -7.00
N ASP A 62 -9.58 1.23 -6.70
CA ASP A 62 -9.15 -0.15 -6.54
C ASP A 62 -9.22 -0.60 -5.08
N LEU A 63 -8.87 0.28 -4.13
CA LEU A 63 -8.93 0.00 -2.68
C LEU A 63 -9.71 1.10 -1.94
N LEU A 64 -10.47 0.69 -0.92
CA LEU A 64 -11.29 1.56 -0.09
C LEU A 64 -11.18 1.14 1.37
N GLY A 65 -11.09 2.09 2.30
CA GLY A 65 -11.11 1.77 3.72
C GLY A 65 -10.73 2.93 4.61
N TRP A 66 -10.00 2.63 5.68
CA TRP A 66 -9.67 3.56 6.74
C TRP A 66 -8.17 3.65 6.98
N TRP A 67 -7.70 4.85 7.32
CA TRP A 67 -6.35 5.09 7.81
C TRP A 67 -6.40 5.55 9.26
N TRP A 68 -5.73 4.80 10.14
CA TRP A 68 -5.80 4.97 11.60
C TRP A 68 -4.58 5.73 12.12
N LEU A 69 -4.78 7.00 12.44
CA LEU A 69 -3.72 7.91 12.90
C LEU A 69 -3.97 8.36 14.33
N PRO A 70 -2.92 8.69 15.11
CA PRO A 70 -3.09 9.34 16.40
C PRO A 70 -3.94 10.60 16.27
N ILE A 71 -4.73 10.87 17.30
CA ILE A 71 -5.57 12.08 17.35
C ILE A 71 -4.69 13.31 17.37
N ILE A 72 -4.92 14.21 16.42
CA ILE A 72 -4.33 15.54 16.41
C ILE A 72 -5.24 16.45 17.24
N GLN A 73 -4.73 16.94 18.36
CA GLN A 73 -5.48 17.83 19.23
C GLN A 73 -5.87 19.11 18.47
N ASN A 74 -7.09 19.60 18.69
CA ASN A 74 -7.65 20.78 18.01
C ASN A 74 -7.85 20.63 16.49
N ASN A 75 -7.72 19.42 15.95
CA ASN A 75 -8.09 19.15 14.57
C ASN A 75 -9.58 18.77 14.48
N PRO A 76 -10.44 19.54 13.79
CA PRO A 76 -11.85 19.19 13.61
C PRO A 76 -12.03 17.84 12.91
N ALA A 77 -11.05 17.40 12.11
CA ALA A 77 -11.04 16.08 11.49
C ALA A 77 -10.89 14.92 12.52
N SER A 78 -10.41 15.23 13.73
CA SER A 78 -10.22 14.28 14.83
C SER A 78 -11.22 14.47 15.98
N ALA A 79 -11.95 15.58 16.01
CA ALA A 79 -12.92 15.90 17.07
C ALA A 79 -14.16 15.00 16.99
N GLY A 80 -14.47 14.28 18.07
CA GLY A 80 -15.69 13.47 18.22
C GLY A 80 -15.62 12.04 17.68
N ARG A 81 -14.46 11.55 17.23
CA ARG A 81 -14.33 10.20 16.62
C ARG A 81 -13.29 9.29 17.27
N THR A 82 -13.00 9.56 18.54
CA THR A 82 -12.28 8.65 19.44
C THR A 82 -12.98 7.30 19.51
N GLN A 83 -12.27 6.22 19.20
CA GLN A 83 -12.59 4.95 19.83
C GLN A 83 -12.12 5.08 21.29
N ILE A 84 -13.05 5.38 22.20
CA ILE A 84 -12.81 5.40 23.65
C ILE A 84 -12.80 3.92 24.05
N ASP A 85 -11.62 3.34 24.25
CA ASP A 85 -11.52 2.12 25.03
C ASP A 85 -11.70 2.49 26.49
N ASP A 86 -12.81 2.03 27.07
CA ASP A 86 -13.02 1.98 28.52
C ASP A 86 -11.94 1.07 29.14
N THR A 87 -10.81 1.63 29.57
CA THR A 87 -9.89 0.93 30.47
C THR A 87 -9.48 1.81 31.64
N HIS A 88 -10.02 1.43 32.79
CA HIS A 88 -9.58 1.79 34.13
C HIS A 88 -8.06 1.59 34.32
N ASN A 89 -7.50 2.38 35.25
CA ASN A 89 -6.13 2.43 35.78
C ASN A 89 -5.14 3.29 35.00
N GLY A 90 -4.72 4.39 35.66
CA GLY A 90 -3.81 5.43 35.16
C GLY A 90 -2.38 4.98 34.89
N GLN A 91 -2.20 4.04 33.97
CA GLN A 91 -0.95 3.79 33.29
C GLN A 91 -0.82 4.74 32.09
N VAL A 92 0.35 5.36 31.97
CA VAL A 92 0.71 6.21 30.84
C VAL A 92 0.58 5.37 29.56
N PRO A 93 -0.29 5.75 28.59
CA PRO A 93 -0.47 4.95 27.39
C PRO A 93 0.85 4.87 26.62
N SER A 94 1.28 3.65 26.31
CA SER A 94 2.34 3.41 25.34
C SER A 94 1.94 4.04 24.00
N ALA A 95 2.90 4.41 23.14
CA ALA A 95 2.60 4.97 21.82
C ALA A 95 1.77 4.03 20.93
N SER A 96 1.65 2.76 21.30
CA SER A 96 0.73 1.77 20.71
C SER A 96 -0.74 1.97 21.11
N ASP A 97 -1.00 2.55 22.28
CA ASP A 97 -2.32 2.65 22.93
C ASP A 97 -2.90 4.07 22.88
N ALA A 98 -2.24 4.98 22.16
CA ALA A 98 -2.78 6.31 21.93
C ALA A 98 -4.10 6.21 21.16
N PRO A 99 -5.14 6.98 21.53
CA PRO A 99 -6.40 6.96 20.82
C PRO A 99 -6.20 7.41 19.37
N ARG A 100 -6.84 6.70 18.44
CA ARG A 100 -6.69 6.92 17.00
C ARG A 100 -7.98 7.41 16.37
N ALA A 101 -7.84 8.33 15.43
CA ALA A 101 -8.90 8.77 14.53
C ALA A 101 -8.77 8.04 13.18
N ARG A 102 -9.89 7.91 12.48
CA ARG A 102 -9.93 7.30 11.14
C ARG A 102 -10.09 8.37 10.06
N LEU A 103 -9.34 8.22 8.97
CA LEU A 103 -9.52 8.97 7.74
C LEU A 103 -9.99 8.03 6.63
N ARG A 104 -10.94 8.46 5.81
CA ARG A 104 -11.41 7.68 4.66
C ARG A 104 -10.33 7.65 3.58
N ILE A 105 -9.99 6.47 3.09
CA ILE A 105 -9.06 6.30 1.97
C ILE A 105 -9.81 5.89 0.71
N LEU A 106 -9.60 6.65 -0.38
CA LEU A 106 -9.98 6.28 -1.75
C LEU A 106 -8.70 6.06 -2.55
N ALA A 107 -8.37 4.81 -2.89
CA ALA A 107 -7.10 4.48 -3.52
C ALA A 107 -7.24 3.94 -4.94
N GLN A 108 -6.33 4.37 -5.81
CA GLN A 108 -6.15 3.83 -7.16
C GLN A 108 -4.76 3.19 -7.27
N CYS A 109 -4.69 2.00 -7.85
CA CYS A 109 -3.50 1.19 -8.08
C CYS A 109 -3.15 1.18 -9.56
N LYS A 110 -1.89 1.49 -9.90
CA LYS A 110 -1.39 1.43 -11.28
C LYS A 110 -0.11 0.63 -11.41
N ASP A 111 -0.24 -0.56 -11.99
CA ASP A 111 0.90 -1.37 -12.40
C ASP A 111 1.32 -1.01 -13.83
N GLU A 112 2.33 -0.16 -13.97
CA GLU A 112 2.78 0.38 -15.25
C GLU A 112 4.30 0.21 -15.37
N LYS A 113 4.78 -0.04 -16.59
CA LYS A 113 6.25 -0.05 -16.84
C LYS A 113 6.82 1.36 -16.94
N LYS A 114 6.01 2.32 -17.39
CA LYS A 114 6.42 3.70 -17.63
C LYS A 114 6.13 4.55 -16.40
N LYS A 115 6.97 5.57 -16.20
CA LYS A 115 6.77 6.54 -15.12
C LYS A 115 5.35 7.11 -15.14
N THR A 116 4.77 7.18 -13.96
CA THR A 116 3.37 7.51 -13.76
C THR A 116 3.15 8.99 -14.04
N THR A 117 2.31 9.29 -15.03
CA THR A 117 2.02 10.64 -15.54
C THR A 117 0.88 11.30 -14.75
N PRO A 118 0.64 12.62 -14.91
CA PRO A 118 -0.44 13.33 -14.18
C PRO A 118 -1.87 12.87 -14.53
N LYS A 119 -2.04 11.98 -15.52
CA LYS A 119 -3.34 11.48 -15.95
C LYS A 119 -4.11 10.86 -14.77
N TYR A 120 -3.49 9.91 -14.07
CA TYR A 120 -4.13 9.19 -12.97
C TYR A 120 -4.42 10.09 -11.77
N LEU A 121 -3.60 11.12 -11.53
CA LEU A 121 -3.91 12.12 -10.50
C LEU A 121 -5.15 12.93 -10.85
N ARG A 122 -5.31 13.38 -12.10
CA ARG A 122 -6.52 14.11 -12.51
C ARG A 122 -7.77 13.24 -12.42
N GLU A 123 -7.65 11.96 -12.77
CA GLU A 123 -8.74 10.99 -12.61
C GLU A 123 -9.12 10.83 -11.13
N LEU A 124 -8.15 10.59 -10.25
CA LEU A 124 -8.36 10.46 -8.80
C LEU A 124 -8.93 11.74 -8.18
N GLU A 125 -8.46 12.93 -8.58
CA GLU A 125 -9.03 14.22 -8.16
C GLU A 125 -10.52 14.30 -8.53
N GLY A 126 -10.88 13.87 -9.75
CA GLY A 126 -12.28 13.81 -10.18
C GLY A 126 -13.13 12.88 -9.31
N VAL A 127 -12.58 11.73 -8.90
CA VAL A 127 -13.26 10.81 -7.98
C VAL A 127 -13.45 11.44 -6.61
N LEU A 128 -12.42 12.09 -6.06
CA LEU A 128 -12.51 12.79 -4.78
C LEU A 128 -13.54 13.91 -4.79
N TYR A 129 -13.54 14.76 -5.82
CA TYR A 129 -14.54 15.83 -5.94
C TYR A 129 -15.96 15.28 -5.99
N ARG A 130 -16.19 14.21 -6.76
CA ARG A 130 -17.49 13.56 -6.82
C ARG A 130 -17.90 12.97 -5.47
N TYR A 131 -16.97 12.32 -4.78
CA TYR A 131 -17.21 11.79 -3.44
C TYR A 131 -17.62 12.89 -2.46
N LEU A 132 -16.84 13.97 -2.40
CA LEU A 132 -17.12 15.12 -1.53
C LEU A 132 -18.47 15.77 -1.86
N ALA A 133 -18.77 15.97 -3.14
CA ALA A 133 -20.06 16.52 -3.58
C ALA A 133 -21.22 15.61 -3.19
N HIS A 134 -21.07 14.29 -3.33
CA HIS A 134 -22.10 13.33 -2.94
C HIS A 134 -22.34 13.36 -1.43
N VAL A 135 -21.28 13.35 -0.63
CA VAL A 135 -21.39 13.40 0.83
C VAL A 135 -22.03 14.71 1.29
N HIS A 136 -21.70 15.83 0.66
CA HIS A 136 -22.34 17.12 0.94
C HIS A 136 -23.84 17.13 0.57
N ALA A 137 -24.20 16.53 -0.57
CA ALA A 137 -25.59 16.47 -1.02
C ALA A 137 -26.46 15.51 -0.18
N SER A 138 -25.86 14.48 0.42
CA SER A 138 -26.55 13.50 1.26
C SER A 138 -26.56 13.88 2.76
N ALA A 139 -26.02 15.03 3.14
CA ALA A 139 -26.09 15.51 4.50
C ALA A 139 -27.57 15.77 4.89
N PRO A 140 -28.06 15.22 6.01
CA PRO A 140 -29.43 15.44 6.45
C PRO A 140 -29.62 16.93 6.73
N THR A 141 -30.47 17.58 5.93
CA THR A 141 -30.95 18.92 6.25
C THR A 141 -31.89 18.77 7.44
N THR A 142 -31.39 19.01 8.65
CA THR A 142 -32.25 19.25 9.81
C THR A 142 -33.03 20.52 9.52
N GLN A 143 -34.23 20.38 8.95
CA GLN A 143 -35.24 21.43 8.95
C GLN A 143 -35.64 21.66 10.42
N SER A 144 -34.93 22.57 11.07
CA SER A 144 -35.38 23.17 12.32
C SER A 144 -36.44 24.21 11.96
N ASP A 145 -37.70 23.80 11.94
CA ASP A 145 -38.87 24.68 11.90
C ASP A 145 -39.04 25.40 13.26
N CYS A 146 -38.02 26.14 13.72
CA CYS A 146 -38.15 27.11 14.80
C CYS A 146 -37.10 28.19 14.59
N ALA A 147 -37.53 29.44 14.42
CA ALA A 147 -36.66 30.60 14.34
C ALA A 147 -35.82 30.76 15.62
N SER A 148 -34.54 30.44 15.54
CA SER A 148 -33.51 30.98 16.42
C SER A 148 -32.40 31.54 15.52
N ASP A 149 -32.05 32.80 15.73
CA ASP A 149 -30.99 33.55 15.02
C ASP A 149 -29.58 33.04 15.39
N ALA A 150 -29.40 31.72 15.48
CA ALA A 150 -28.10 31.10 15.68
C ALA A 150 -27.47 30.85 14.31
N GLU A 151 -26.29 31.46 14.09
CA GLU A 151 -25.38 31.20 12.97
C GLU A 151 -25.40 29.73 12.53
N PRO A 152 -25.39 29.43 11.21
CA PRO A 152 -25.49 28.08 10.70
C PRO A 152 -24.38 27.23 11.31
N ASN A 153 -24.78 26.34 12.22
CA ASN A 153 -23.88 25.59 13.07
C ASN A 153 -22.84 24.85 12.21
N ALA A 154 -21.56 25.21 12.35
CA ALA A 154 -20.43 24.63 11.61
C ALA A 154 -20.16 23.14 11.94
N ASP A 155 -21.01 22.54 12.79
CA ASP A 155 -20.95 21.16 13.28
C ASP A 155 -21.23 20.07 12.24
N TRP A 156 -21.75 20.39 11.06
CA TRP A 156 -21.97 19.35 10.03
C TRP A 156 -20.67 18.99 9.30
N LEU A 157 -19.71 19.92 9.21
CA LEU A 157 -18.39 19.66 8.61
C LEU A 157 -17.56 18.71 9.48
N THR A 158 -17.81 18.70 10.79
CA THR A 158 -17.27 17.73 11.77
C THR A 158 -18.03 16.40 11.77
N SER A 159 -19.12 16.23 11.00
CA SER A 159 -19.89 14.97 10.91
C SER A 159 -19.40 14.00 9.82
N VAL A 160 -18.62 14.46 8.85
CA VAL A 160 -18.14 13.62 7.73
C VAL A 160 -16.73 13.11 7.95
N ASP A 161 -16.47 11.85 7.63
CA ASP A 161 -15.11 11.28 7.61
C ASP A 161 -14.21 11.99 6.59
N PRO A 162 -13.14 12.67 7.04
CA PRO A 162 -12.22 13.35 6.13
C PRO A 162 -11.63 12.33 5.16
N VAL A 163 -11.48 12.74 3.89
CA VAL A 163 -11.07 11.83 2.82
C VAL A 163 -9.67 12.16 2.31
N VAL A 164 -8.91 11.11 2.03
CA VAL A 164 -7.59 11.17 1.41
C VAL A 164 -7.60 10.33 0.13
N GLY A 165 -7.13 10.93 -0.96
CA GLY A 165 -6.85 10.20 -2.18
C GLY A 165 -5.47 9.57 -2.13
N LEU A 166 -5.39 8.28 -2.47
CA LEU A 166 -4.14 7.54 -2.52
C LEU A 166 -3.87 7.03 -3.95
N LEU A 167 -2.80 7.49 -4.58
CA LEU A 167 -2.33 6.91 -5.83
C LEU A 167 -1.13 6.01 -5.56
N ILE A 168 -1.28 4.73 -5.87
CA ILE A 168 -0.25 3.70 -5.71
C ILE A 168 0.24 3.29 -7.08
N SER A 169 1.55 3.26 -7.28
CA SER A 169 2.11 2.87 -8.57
C SER A 169 3.34 1.99 -8.47
N SER A 170 3.47 1.03 -9.39
CA SER A 170 4.68 0.23 -9.53
C SER A 170 5.83 0.98 -10.20
N ALA A 171 5.53 2.00 -10.99
CA ALA A 171 6.52 2.89 -11.58
C ALA A 171 6.73 4.17 -10.77
N PRO A 172 7.93 4.77 -10.83
CA PRO A 172 8.18 6.08 -10.23
C PRO A 172 7.30 7.18 -10.85
N PHE A 173 6.93 8.17 -10.04
CA PHE A 173 6.18 9.34 -10.52
C PHE A 173 7.05 10.27 -11.36
N THR A 174 6.47 10.86 -12.42
CA THR A 174 7.14 11.94 -13.15
C THR A 174 7.18 13.23 -12.33
N LYS A 175 8.11 14.14 -12.66
CA LYS A 175 8.13 15.50 -12.08
C LYS A 175 6.78 16.22 -12.25
N ALA A 176 6.16 16.09 -13.43
CA ALA A 176 4.86 16.69 -13.68
C ALA A 176 3.77 16.12 -12.75
N SER A 177 3.84 14.83 -12.40
CA SER A 177 2.89 14.20 -11.48
C SER A 177 3.07 14.73 -10.07
N LEU A 178 4.32 14.83 -9.59
CA LEU A 178 4.60 15.41 -8.28
C LEU A 178 4.16 16.87 -8.21
N LEU A 179 4.47 17.67 -9.23
CA LEU A 179 4.00 19.07 -9.31
C LEU A 179 2.48 19.16 -9.31
N ARG A 180 1.78 18.28 -10.04
CA ARG A 180 0.31 18.25 -10.02
C ARG A 180 -0.21 17.93 -8.63
N ALA A 181 0.32 16.89 -7.97
CA ALA A 181 -0.08 16.52 -6.61
C ALA A 181 0.13 17.67 -5.62
N HIS A 182 1.29 18.34 -5.67
CA HIS A 182 1.58 19.50 -4.81
C HIS A 182 0.71 20.72 -5.11
N SER A 183 0.28 20.92 -6.37
CA SER A 183 -0.66 21.98 -6.74
C SER A 183 -2.12 21.65 -6.42
N SER A 184 -2.43 20.40 -6.06
CA SER A 184 -3.79 19.97 -5.80
C SER A 184 -4.28 20.51 -4.45
N PRO A 185 -5.52 21.05 -4.39
CA PRO A 185 -6.12 21.47 -3.12
C PRO A 185 -6.66 20.28 -2.31
N LEU A 186 -6.69 19.07 -2.87
CA LEU A 186 -7.25 17.88 -2.22
C LEU A 186 -6.17 17.14 -1.42
N PRO A 187 -6.50 16.52 -0.27
CA PRO A 187 -5.54 15.72 0.49
C PRO A 187 -5.10 14.48 -0.31
N LEU A 188 -3.86 14.50 -0.80
CA LEU A 188 -3.32 13.44 -1.67
C LEU A 188 -2.06 12.81 -1.09
N MET A 189 -2.00 11.49 -1.23
CA MET A 189 -0.86 10.65 -0.89
C MET A 189 -0.44 9.85 -2.13
N LEU A 190 0.86 9.85 -2.41
CA LEU A 190 1.45 9.12 -3.53
C LEU A 190 2.40 8.07 -2.99
N LEU A 191 2.19 6.83 -3.40
CA LEU A 191 2.97 5.67 -2.98
C LEU A 191 3.58 4.97 -4.20
N HIS A 192 4.90 4.84 -4.21
CA HIS A 192 5.62 4.06 -5.21
C HIS A 192 6.05 2.73 -4.59
N ILE A 193 5.64 1.63 -5.20
CA ILE A 193 5.98 0.27 -4.77
C ILE A 193 6.66 -0.44 -5.94
N PRO A 194 8.00 -0.43 -6.02
CA PRO A 194 8.76 -1.08 -7.09
C PRO A 194 8.31 -2.52 -7.33
N PRO A 195 8.37 -3.06 -8.55
CA PRO A 195 8.14 -4.47 -8.81
C PRO A 195 9.03 -5.35 -7.92
N ASN A 196 8.54 -6.53 -7.54
CA ASN A 196 9.39 -7.49 -6.82
C ASN A 196 10.56 -7.90 -7.72
N PRO A 197 11.79 -7.96 -7.20
CA PRO A 197 12.95 -8.45 -7.94
C PRO A 197 12.92 -9.98 -8.07
N THR A 198 11.83 -10.54 -8.61
CA THR A 198 11.71 -11.96 -8.90
C THR A 198 12.02 -12.19 -10.39
N ASN A 199 13.25 -12.62 -10.68
CA ASN A 199 13.73 -13.33 -11.89
C ASN A 199 13.43 -12.79 -13.31
N ASP A 200 13.01 -11.54 -13.48
CA ASP A 200 12.90 -10.91 -14.82
C ASP A 200 14.28 -10.60 -15.47
N SER A 201 15.39 -10.84 -14.77
CA SER A 201 16.77 -10.73 -15.29
C SER A 201 17.17 -11.85 -16.26
N SER A 202 16.27 -12.77 -16.62
CA SER A 202 16.57 -13.87 -17.57
C SER A 202 16.25 -13.54 -19.04
N SER A 203 16.14 -12.27 -19.43
CA SER A 203 16.00 -11.93 -20.86
C SER A 203 16.54 -10.55 -21.23
N SER A 204 17.86 -10.34 -21.12
CA SER A 204 18.60 -9.36 -21.95
C SER A 204 20.12 -9.50 -21.79
N SER A 205 20.78 -10.05 -22.83
CA SER A 205 22.12 -9.67 -23.33
C SER A 205 23.35 -10.27 -22.58
N VAL A 206 24.46 -10.75 -23.16
CA VAL A 206 25.01 -10.89 -24.52
C VAL A 206 26.04 -12.05 -24.48
N ALA A 207 26.19 -12.78 -25.58
CA ALA A 207 27.23 -13.77 -25.80
C ALA A 207 28.66 -13.24 -25.55
N ALA A 208 29.41 -13.95 -24.70
CA ALA A 208 30.87 -14.08 -24.83
C ALA A 208 31.30 -15.37 -24.12
N ASN A 209 31.61 -16.40 -24.90
CA ASN A 209 32.46 -17.51 -24.49
C ASN A 209 33.91 -17.08 -24.77
N PRO A 210 34.93 -17.50 -23.99
CA PRO A 210 35.47 -18.85 -24.18
C PRO A 210 35.98 -19.62 -22.93
N GLU A 211 35.84 -20.95 -22.99
CA GLU A 211 36.74 -22.06 -22.57
C GLU A 211 37.46 -21.98 -21.20
N LEU A 212 37.05 -22.77 -20.16
CA LEU A 212 37.49 -24.14 -19.71
C LEU A 212 38.87 -24.21 -19.00
N PRO A 213 39.22 -25.25 -18.18
CA PRO A 213 38.45 -26.22 -17.36
C PRO A 213 39.02 -26.44 -15.92
N HIS A 214 38.28 -27.12 -15.02
CA HIS A 214 38.71 -28.19 -14.06
C HIS A 214 37.72 -28.33 -12.88
N LYS A 215 36.94 -29.43 -12.83
CA LYS A 215 37.06 -30.60 -11.92
C LYS A 215 37.02 -30.29 -10.40
N LEU A 216 35.92 -30.65 -9.73
CA LEU A 216 35.86 -31.78 -8.79
C LEU A 216 34.43 -31.99 -8.25
N SER A 217 34.08 -33.26 -8.20
CA SER A 217 32.85 -33.90 -7.72
C SER A 217 32.71 -33.84 -6.20
N TYR A 218 31.50 -33.60 -5.70
CA TYR A 218 31.03 -34.18 -4.44
C TYR A 218 29.50 -34.35 -4.49
N GLU A 219 29.07 -35.61 -4.55
CA GLU A 219 27.69 -36.02 -4.29
C GLU A 219 27.45 -35.97 -2.78
N SER A 220 26.32 -35.40 -2.36
CA SER A 220 25.71 -35.79 -1.10
C SER A 220 24.21 -35.57 -1.17
N SER A 221 23.50 -36.69 -1.27
CA SER A 221 22.06 -36.83 -1.14
C SER A 221 21.65 -36.71 0.32
N SER A 222 20.61 -35.93 0.59
CA SER A 222 19.75 -36.09 1.77
C SER A 222 18.40 -35.44 1.50
N ASP A 223 17.45 -36.29 1.16
CA ASP A 223 16.01 -36.02 1.17
C ASP A 223 15.54 -35.85 2.62
N GLU A 224 14.90 -34.73 2.95
CA GLU A 224 14.03 -34.59 4.12
C GLU A 224 12.89 -33.61 3.76
N PRO A 225 11.61 -33.96 3.99
CA PRO A 225 10.46 -33.14 3.61
C PRO A 225 10.15 -32.11 4.71
N SER A 226 10.62 -30.88 4.53
CA SER A 226 10.21 -29.77 5.38
C SER A 226 8.80 -29.28 5.03
N SER A 227 7.91 -29.41 6.01
CA SER A 227 6.56 -28.86 6.08
C SER A 227 6.47 -27.39 5.64
N GLU A 228 5.78 -27.13 4.52
CA GLU A 228 5.41 -25.79 4.07
C GLU A 228 4.34 -25.20 4.98
N SER A 229 4.76 -24.50 6.04
CA SER A 229 3.93 -23.44 6.64
C SER A 229 4.24 -22.14 5.91
N ASN A 230 3.61 -21.95 4.74
CA ASN A 230 3.69 -20.70 3.97
C ASN A 230 2.96 -19.58 4.71
N THR A 231 3.62 -18.98 5.69
CA THR A 231 3.33 -17.63 6.17
C THR A 231 4.44 -16.71 5.66
N GLU A 232 4.57 -16.61 4.33
CA GLU A 232 5.43 -15.58 3.72
C GLU A 232 4.75 -14.22 3.94
N ALA A 233 5.23 -13.48 4.95
CA ALA A 233 4.95 -12.06 5.08
C ALA A 233 5.39 -11.35 3.78
N PRO A 234 4.70 -10.29 3.34
CA PRO A 234 4.97 -9.69 2.04
C PRO A 234 6.32 -8.97 2.06
N ASP A 235 7.36 -9.63 1.54
CA ASP A 235 8.63 -9.02 1.15
C ASP A 235 8.36 -8.00 0.03
N GLY A 236 7.98 -6.78 0.42
CA GLY A 236 7.66 -5.69 -0.48
C GLY A 236 8.40 -4.42 -0.06
N ILE A 237 9.31 -3.97 -0.93
CA ILE A 237 10.00 -2.69 -0.73
C ILE A 237 9.06 -1.57 -1.13
N ILE A 238 8.86 -0.59 -0.25
CA ILE A 238 8.25 0.69 -0.61
C ILE A 238 9.34 1.62 -1.13
N GLY A 239 9.19 2.10 -2.38
CA GLY A 239 10.18 2.95 -3.04
C GLY A 239 10.07 4.44 -2.70
N SER A 240 8.87 4.98 -2.52
CA SER A 240 8.69 6.36 -2.02
C SER A 240 7.28 6.59 -1.50
N LEU A 241 7.15 7.43 -0.47
CA LEU A 241 5.88 7.90 0.08
C LEU A 241 5.89 9.44 0.12
N VAL A 242 4.89 10.07 -0.48
CA VAL A 242 4.81 11.54 -0.59
C VAL A 242 3.43 12.03 -0.19
N PHE A 243 3.38 13.06 0.65
CA PHE A 243 2.16 13.83 0.95
C PHE A 243 2.21 15.16 0.23
N ASN A 244 1.07 15.62 -0.30
CA ASN A 244 0.96 16.99 -0.75
C ASN A 244 0.69 17.96 0.41
N ALA A 245 0.66 19.26 0.11
CA ALA A 245 0.47 20.31 1.12
C ALA A 245 -0.93 20.24 1.79
N ALA A 246 -1.96 19.89 1.03
CA ALA A 246 -3.32 19.73 1.56
C ALA A 246 -3.44 18.55 2.54
N LEU A 247 -2.59 17.53 2.43
CA LEU A 247 -2.53 16.42 3.38
C LEU A 247 -1.58 16.73 4.55
N GLY A 248 -0.29 16.96 4.27
CA GLY A 248 0.77 17.01 5.28
C GLY A 248 1.26 18.40 5.67
N GLY A 249 0.76 19.47 5.06
CA GLY A 249 1.15 20.84 5.38
C GLY A 249 0.61 21.32 6.73
N ALA A 250 1.13 22.44 7.24
CA ALA A 250 0.70 23.04 8.51
C ALA A 250 -0.80 23.42 8.52
N SER A 251 -1.35 23.82 7.37
CA SER A 251 -2.78 24.08 7.16
C SER A 251 -3.52 22.90 6.51
N GLY A 252 -2.83 21.78 6.29
CA GLY A 252 -3.41 20.59 5.68
C GLY A 252 -4.17 19.73 6.70
N LEU A 253 -4.75 18.64 6.21
CA LEU A 253 -5.57 17.72 7.00
C LEU A 253 -4.83 17.16 8.24
N LEU A 254 -3.53 16.87 8.11
CA LEU A 254 -2.69 16.34 9.18
C LEU A 254 -1.93 17.45 9.94
N GLN A 255 -2.11 18.71 9.56
CA GLN A 255 -1.53 19.90 10.22
C GLN A 255 -0.01 19.81 10.45
N GLY A 256 0.71 19.01 9.66
CA GLY A 256 2.15 18.76 9.83
C GLY A 256 2.55 17.83 10.98
N HIS A 257 1.60 17.29 11.76
CA HIS A 257 1.90 16.39 12.88
C HIS A 257 2.33 15.00 12.40
N VAL A 258 1.78 14.53 11.27
CA VAL A 258 2.11 13.24 10.66
C VAL A 258 2.93 13.45 9.39
N GLN A 259 4.10 12.83 9.31
CA GLN A 259 5.05 13.01 8.21
C GLN A 259 5.62 11.67 7.72
N PRO A 260 5.80 11.49 6.41
CA PRO A 260 6.57 10.38 5.89
C PRO A 260 8.06 10.70 6.04
N ARG A 261 8.85 9.76 6.57
CA ARG A 261 10.32 9.88 6.65
C ARG A 261 11.00 8.63 6.14
N TRP A 262 12.13 8.82 5.48
CA TRP A 262 12.95 7.71 5.05
C TRP A 262 13.82 7.21 6.20
N GLU A 263 13.74 5.92 6.49
CA GLU A 263 14.49 5.28 7.57
C GLU A 263 15.54 4.36 6.96
N TYR A 264 16.75 4.40 7.50
CA TYR A 264 17.84 3.51 7.10
C TYR A 264 18.13 2.53 8.24
N ALA A 265 18.21 1.23 7.94
CA ALA A 265 18.62 0.24 8.94
C ALA A 265 20.08 0.52 9.34
N ALA A 266 20.32 0.76 10.64
CA ALA A 266 21.63 1.13 11.15
C ALA A 266 22.67 0.00 11.05
N ILE A 267 22.23 -1.26 10.93
CA ILE A 267 23.08 -2.45 10.91
C ILE A 267 22.45 -3.48 9.95
N SER A 268 22.59 -3.27 8.64
CA SER A 268 22.28 -4.32 7.67
C SER A 268 23.49 -4.60 6.82
N THR A 269 23.96 -5.85 6.88
CA THR A 269 24.93 -6.45 5.96
C THR A 269 24.38 -6.60 4.55
N SER A 270 23.07 -6.36 4.34
CA SER A 270 22.48 -6.17 3.01
C SER A 270 22.43 -4.68 2.66
N LEU A 271 23.03 -4.35 1.52
CA LEU A 271 23.18 -3.00 0.97
C LEU A 271 21.87 -2.18 1.02
N GLY A 272 21.78 -1.23 1.95
CA GLY A 272 21.01 0.02 1.77
C GLY A 272 19.49 -0.05 1.63
N SER A 273 18.80 -1.05 2.17
CA SER A 273 17.32 -1.08 2.15
C SER A 273 16.71 -0.12 3.17
N GLY A 274 16.70 1.17 2.83
CA GLY A 274 15.87 2.12 3.55
C GLY A 274 14.39 1.95 3.20
N ARG A 275 13.50 2.28 4.13
CA ARG A 275 12.04 2.24 3.92
C ARG A 275 11.39 3.51 4.44
N PRO A 276 10.30 3.98 3.81
CA PRO A 276 9.51 5.05 4.38
C PRO A 276 8.75 4.54 5.61
N GLY A 277 8.79 5.31 6.70
CA GLY A 277 7.96 5.14 7.88
C GLY A 277 7.12 6.39 8.14
N LEU A 278 6.03 6.22 8.89
CA LEU A 278 5.23 7.34 9.38
C LEU A 278 5.78 7.82 10.72
N TRP A 279 5.84 9.14 10.87
CA TRP A 279 6.27 9.80 12.09
C TRP A 279 5.18 10.73 12.58
N PHE A 280 4.86 10.65 13.86
CA PHE A 280 3.92 11.52 14.56
C PHE A 280 4.68 12.28 15.65
N GLU A 281 4.69 13.62 15.58
CA GLU A 281 5.33 14.48 16.58
C GLU A 281 6.78 14.11 16.90
N GLY A 282 7.54 13.78 15.84
CA GLY A 282 8.95 13.40 15.99
C GLY A 282 9.18 11.99 16.53
N ARG A 283 8.14 11.17 16.69
CA ARG A 283 8.26 9.75 17.05
C ARG A 283 7.80 8.86 15.90
N ARG A 284 8.48 7.73 15.71
CA ARG A 284 8.08 6.72 14.73
C ARG A 284 6.73 6.13 15.14
N LEU A 285 5.76 6.18 14.24
CA LEU A 285 4.45 5.59 14.44
C LEU A 285 4.54 4.08 14.16
N GLN A 286 4.21 3.28 15.16
CA GLN A 286 4.04 1.84 14.95
C GLN A 286 2.74 1.59 14.18
N SER A 287 2.83 0.68 13.21
CA SER A 287 1.67 0.27 12.42
C SER A 287 0.67 -0.46 13.32
N TRP A 288 -0.60 -0.08 13.18
CA TRP A 288 -1.69 -0.56 14.01
C TRP A 288 -2.99 -0.51 13.21
N THR A 289 -3.83 -1.53 13.35
CA THR A 289 -5.18 -1.61 12.79
C THR A 289 -6.10 -2.29 13.82
N PRO A 290 -7.39 -1.92 13.90
CA PRO A 290 -8.33 -2.54 14.86
C PRO A 290 -8.43 -4.06 14.69
N GLU A 291 -8.36 -4.55 13.45
CA GLU A 291 -8.47 -5.97 13.13
C GLU A 291 -7.31 -6.81 13.73
N ARG A 292 -6.14 -6.19 13.97
CA ARG A 292 -5.01 -6.86 14.62
C ARG A 292 -5.18 -7.00 16.14
N GLN A 293 -5.94 -6.11 16.78
CA GLN A 293 -6.23 -6.24 18.22
C GLN A 293 -7.28 -7.31 18.51
N MET A 294 -8.19 -7.60 17.57
CA MET A 294 -9.18 -8.67 17.70
C MET A 294 -8.63 -10.08 17.45
N SER A 295 -7.33 -10.22 17.20
CA SER A 295 -6.66 -11.52 17.07
C SER A 295 -5.93 -11.97 18.35
N PRO A 296 -6.65 -12.22 19.47
CA PRO A 296 -6.30 -13.29 20.39
C PRO A 296 -7.36 -14.38 20.27
N LEU A 297 -6.95 -15.66 20.13
CA LEU A 297 -7.78 -16.88 19.97
C LEU A 297 -7.81 -17.46 18.54
N ALA A 298 -6.66 -17.85 18.00
CA ALA A 298 -6.60 -18.91 16.99
C ALA A 298 -5.25 -19.63 16.98
N VAL A 299 -4.80 -20.11 18.15
CA VAL A 299 -3.90 -21.27 18.23
C VAL A 299 -4.26 -22.03 19.51
N THR A 300 -5.04 -23.08 19.35
CA THR A 300 -5.08 -24.24 20.26
C THR A 300 -4.53 -25.43 19.51
#